data_AF-A0A7I8DAY5-F1
#
_entry.id   AF-A0A7I8DAY5-F1
#
_cell.length_a   1.000
_cell.length_b   1.000
_cell.length_c   1.000
_cell.angle_alpha   90.00
_cell.angle_beta   90.00
_cell.angle_gamma   90.00
#
_symmetry.space_group_name_H-M   'P 1'
#
loop_
_entity.id
_entity.type
_entity.pdbx_description
1 polymer ?
#
loop_
_entity_poly.entity_id
_entity_poly.type
_entity_poly.pdbx_seq_one_letter_code
_entity_poly.pdbx_strand_id
1 'polypeptide(L)'
;MNEKGSALFLTVMLLMIGMMTAVGLFGLSAADYRTARADITAQQTRYIAEAGIFRALAKIEEEPMWQDGFQSVSFGEGVYDVTVITIPQVNQTVESRQPTSDKNKQGTQVSRIVRIRSEGRIPPRARKSIEILYDTRQKKIVDWSE
;
A
#
# COMPACT_ATOMS: atom_id res chain seq x y z
N MET A 1 -7.06 19.07 69.32
CA MET A 1 -7.59 19.94 68.24
C MET A 1 -6.57 19.98 67.10
N ASN A 2 -6.55 18.99 66.20
CA ASN A 2 -5.69 19.01 64.99
C ASN A 2 -6.32 18.32 63.75
N GLU A 3 -7.54 17.78 63.87
CA GLU A 3 -8.17 16.98 62.81
C GLU A 3 -8.61 17.80 61.60
N LYS A 4 -8.92 19.09 61.79
CA LYS A 4 -9.37 19.98 60.70
C LYS A 4 -8.28 20.27 59.66
N GLY A 5 -7.00 20.27 60.07
CA GLY A 5 -5.87 20.47 59.15
C GLY A 5 -5.57 19.23 58.31
N SER A 6 -5.74 18.04 58.90
CA SER A 6 -5.51 16.75 58.21
C SER A 6 -6.54 16.50 57.10
N ALA A 7 -7.82 16.83 57.33
CA ALA A 7 -8.87 16.70 56.32
C ALA A 7 -8.64 17.63 55.10
N LEU A 8 -8.17 18.85 55.33
CA LEU A 8 -7.85 19.78 54.24
C LEU A 8 -6.64 19.30 53.44
N PHE A 9 -5.61 18.78 54.11
CA PHE A 9 -4.46 18.20 53.41
C PHE A 9 -4.85 16.98 52.55
N LEU A 10 -5.68 16.08 53.09
CA LEU A 10 -6.13 14.88 52.38
C LEU A 10 -6.96 15.22 51.13
N THR A 11 -7.87 16.19 51.24
CA THR A 11 -8.69 16.63 50.10
C THR A 11 -7.85 17.29 49.00
N VAL A 12 -6.87 18.12 49.36
CA VAL A 12 -5.95 18.74 48.39
C VAL A 12 -5.09 17.67 47.70
N MET A 13 -4.57 16.69 48.46
CA MET A 13 -3.77 15.61 47.87
C MET A 13 -4.61 14.77 46.90
N LEU A 14 -5.84 14.44 47.27
CA LEU A 14 -6.77 13.69 46.41
C LEU A 14 -7.11 14.49 45.15
N LEU A 15 -7.31 15.80 45.27
CA LEU A 15 -7.57 16.68 44.14
C LEU A 15 -6.37 16.77 43.19
N MET A 16 -5.15 16.85 43.71
CA MET A 16 -3.92 16.82 42.92
C MET A 16 -3.79 15.51 42.12
N ILE A 17 -3.99 14.36 42.78
CA ILE A 17 -3.96 13.06 42.10
C ILE A 17 -5.06 13.01 41.04
N GLY A 18 -6.28 13.46 41.37
CA GLY A 18 -7.41 13.51 40.44
C GLY A 18 -7.14 14.37 39.21
N MET A 19 -6.47 15.52 39.38
CA MET A 19 -6.07 16.36 38.24
C MET A 19 -5.00 15.69 37.39
N MET A 20 -3.99 15.07 37.99
CA MET A 20 -2.95 14.35 37.25
C MET A 20 -3.51 13.19 36.43
N THR A 21 -4.41 12.40 37.01
CA THR A 21 -5.06 11.29 36.30
C THR A 21 -5.97 11.79 35.19
N ALA A 22 -6.75 12.85 35.43
CA ALA A 22 -7.59 13.45 34.40
C ALA A 22 -6.76 13.93 33.20
N VAL A 23 -5.69 14.69 33.44
CA VAL A 23 -4.78 15.15 32.37
C VAL A 23 -4.15 13.98 31.63
N GLY A 24 -3.71 12.94 32.35
CA GLY A 24 -3.16 11.73 31.75
C GLY A 24 -4.16 11.03 30.82
N LEU A 25 -5.42 10.89 31.25
CA LEU A 25 -6.46 10.24 30.47
C LEU A 25 -6.82 11.03 29.20
N PHE A 26 -6.94 12.35 29.31
CA PHE A 26 -7.17 13.22 28.14
C PHE A 26 -5.99 13.16 27.16
N GLY A 27 -4.76 13.12 27.67
CA GLY A 27 -3.56 12.95 26.85
C GLY A 27 -3.57 11.65 26.05
N LEU A 28 -3.92 10.53 26.70
CA LEU A 28 -4.02 9.23 26.05
C LEU A 28 -5.13 9.22 24.98
N SER A 29 -6.32 9.71 25.31
CA SER A 29 -7.45 9.78 24.36
C SER A 29 -7.11 10.63 23.12
N ALA A 30 -6.41 11.75 23.31
CA ALA A 30 -5.96 12.57 22.19
C ALA A 30 -4.91 11.85 21.31
N ALA A 31 -4.04 11.03 21.91
CA ALA A 31 -3.09 10.21 21.18
C ALA A 31 -3.80 9.11 20.38
N ASP A 32 -4.72 8.37 21.01
CA ASP A 32 -5.50 7.30 20.36
C ASP A 32 -6.29 7.84 19.17
N TYR A 33 -6.93 9.01 19.32
CA TYR A 33 -7.64 9.66 18.23
C TYR A 33 -6.74 9.98 17.04
N ARG A 34 -5.52 10.49 17.30
CA ARG A 34 -4.55 10.79 16.24
C ARG A 34 -4.07 9.53 15.53
N THR A 35 -3.81 8.46 16.29
CA THR A 35 -3.42 7.16 15.74
C THR A 35 -4.53 6.57 14.88
N ALA A 36 -5.76 6.50 15.41
CA ALA A 36 -6.91 5.99 14.66
C ALA A 36 -7.14 6.77 13.36
N ARG A 37 -6.99 8.10 13.39
CA ARG A 37 -7.11 8.93 12.19
C ARG A 37 -5.99 8.65 11.17
N ALA A 38 -4.76 8.45 11.63
CA ALA A 38 -3.65 8.08 10.77
C ALA A 38 -3.88 6.71 10.12
N ASP A 39 -4.36 5.73 10.89
CA ASP A 39 -4.66 4.38 10.41
C ASP A 39 -5.76 4.37 9.35
N ILE A 40 -6.87 5.09 9.59
CA ILE A 40 -7.94 5.26 8.60
C ILE A 40 -7.38 5.84 7.30
N THR A 41 -6.58 6.90 7.40
CA THR A 41 -6.01 7.56 6.22
C THR A 41 -5.01 6.64 5.48
N ALA A 42 -4.25 5.84 6.22
CA ALA A 42 -3.32 4.85 5.65
C ALA A 42 -4.08 3.75 4.91
N GLN A 43 -5.18 3.25 5.48
CA GLN A 43 -6.05 2.27 4.81
C GLN A 43 -6.70 2.84 3.56
N GLN A 44 -7.19 4.09 3.60
CA GLN A 44 -7.77 4.74 2.42
C GLN A 44 -6.76 4.92 1.29
N THR A 45 -5.55 5.37 1.59
CA THR A 45 -4.49 5.53 0.56
C THR A 45 -4.04 4.19 -0.01
N ARG A 46 -3.96 3.15 0.82
CA ARG A 46 -3.74 1.78 0.36
C ARG A 46 -4.83 1.33 -0.61
N TYR A 47 -6.09 1.50 -0.25
CA TYR A 47 -7.22 1.10 -1.11
C TYR A 47 -7.22 1.83 -2.46
N ILE A 48 -6.85 3.12 -2.48
CA ILE A 48 -6.67 3.89 -3.71
C ILE A 48 -5.54 3.31 -4.58
N ALA A 49 -4.41 2.93 -3.98
CA ALA A 49 -3.31 2.29 -4.70
C ALA A 49 -3.72 0.91 -5.26
N GLU A 50 -4.43 0.10 -4.47
CA GLU A 50 -4.97 -1.20 -4.91
C GLU A 50 -5.91 -1.04 -6.11
N ALA A 51 -6.79 -0.04 -6.10
CA ALA A 51 -7.66 0.26 -7.23
C ALA A 51 -6.86 0.57 -8.51
N GLY A 52 -5.74 1.29 -8.38
CA GLY A 52 -4.80 1.53 -9.48
C GLY A 52 -4.19 0.25 -10.03
N ILE A 53 -3.73 -0.65 -9.15
CA ILE A 53 -3.22 -1.97 -9.52
C ILE A 53 -4.27 -2.78 -10.30
N PHE A 54 -5.49 -2.90 -9.77
CA PHE A 54 -6.54 -3.69 -10.41
C PHE A 54 -6.95 -3.12 -11.77
N ARG A 55 -7.00 -1.79 -11.91
CA ARG A 55 -7.30 -1.17 -13.20
C ARG A 55 -6.19 -1.41 -14.23
N ALA A 56 -4.93 -1.34 -13.79
CA ALA A 56 -3.79 -1.64 -14.64
C ALA A 56 -3.77 -3.10 -15.07
N LEU A 57 -4.11 -4.00 -14.16
CA LEU A 57 -4.23 -5.43 -14.42
C LEU A 57 -5.31 -5.70 -15.49
N ALA A 58 -6.50 -5.12 -15.33
CA ALA A 58 -7.56 -5.22 -16.33
C ALA A 58 -7.11 -4.71 -17.71
N LYS A 59 -6.34 -3.62 -17.77
CA LYS A 59 -5.78 -3.10 -19.03
C LYS A 59 -4.74 -4.05 -19.65
N ILE A 60 -3.89 -4.66 -18.85
CA ILE A 60 -2.89 -5.64 -19.32
C ILE A 60 -3.57 -6.92 -19.81
N GLU A 61 -4.70 -7.30 -19.23
CA GLU A 61 -5.49 -8.43 -19.72
C GLU A 61 -6.16 -8.17 -21.07
N GLU A 62 -6.63 -6.94 -21.31
CA GLU A 62 -7.16 -6.49 -22.59
C GLU A 62 -6.04 -6.32 -23.64
N GLU A 63 -4.94 -5.70 -23.24
CA GLU A 63 -3.80 -5.35 -24.09
C GLU A 63 -2.47 -5.76 -23.42
N PRO A 64 -1.96 -6.98 -23.71
CA PRO A 64 -0.76 -7.53 -23.02
C PRO A 64 0.54 -6.74 -23.24
N MET A 65 0.57 -5.84 -24.23
CA MET A 65 1.72 -5.00 -24.53
C MET A 65 1.63 -3.59 -23.92
N TRP A 66 0.51 -3.26 -23.27
CA TRP A 66 0.26 -1.95 -22.68
C TRP A 66 1.28 -1.60 -21.60
N GLN A 67 1.86 -0.40 -21.70
CA GLN A 67 2.93 0.09 -20.82
C GLN A 67 2.76 1.56 -20.41
N ASP A 68 1.71 2.24 -20.89
CA ASP A 68 1.57 3.69 -20.71
C ASP A 68 1.33 4.09 -19.25
N GLY A 69 0.71 3.20 -18.46
CA GLY A 69 0.36 3.47 -17.07
C GLY A 69 -0.80 4.47 -16.93
N PHE A 70 -0.96 5.01 -15.73
CA PHE A 70 -1.98 6.01 -15.41
C PHE A 70 -1.34 7.16 -14.64
N GLN A 71 -1.80 8.38 -14.88
CA GLN A 71 -1.34 9.56 -14.15
C GLN A 71 -2.53 10.32 -13.58
N SER A 72 -2.46 10.61 -12.28
CA SER A 72 -3.37 11.47 -11.53
C SER A 72 -4.84 11.14 -11.75
N VAL A 73 -5.18 9.84 -11.72
CA VAL A 73 -6.56 9.38 -11.91
C VAL A 73 -7.31 9.49 -10.59
N SER A 74 -8.44 10.20 -10.60
CA SER A 74 -9.28 10.37 -9.42
C SER A 74 -9.97 9.06 -9.02
N PHE A 75 -9.95 8.75 -7.73
CA PHE A 75 -10.66 7.62 -7.14
C PHE A 75 -11.11 7.96 -5.72
N GLY A 76 -12.42 8.09 -5.52
CA GLY A 76 -12.98 8.56 -4.25
C GLY A 76 -12.48 9.95 -3.89
N GLU A 77 -11.89 10.09 -2.71
CA GLU A 77 -11.33 11.35 -2.18
C GLU A 77 -9.86 11.59 -2.55
N GLY A 78 -9.24 10.68 -3.30
CA GLY A 78 -7.82 10.76 -3.66
C GLY A 78 -7.55 10.56 -5.14
N VAL A 79 -6.27 10.44 -5.45
CA VAL A 79 -5.77 10.18 -6.81
C VAL A 79 -4.75 9.05 -6.75
N TYR A 80 -4.63 8.31 -7.85
CA TYR A 80 -3.53 7.36 -8.01
C TYR A 80 -2.78 7.56 -9.33
N ASP A 81 -1.54 7.11 -9.30
CA ASP A 81 -0.68 6.95 -10.47
C ASP A 81 -0.30 5.49 -10.59
N VAL A 82 -0.08 5.03 -11.82
CA VAL A 82 0.40 3.68 -12.11
C VAL A 82 1.55 3.78 -13.09
N THR A 83 2.64 3.12 -12.78
CA THR A 83 3.76 2.89 -13.70
C THR A 83 3.86 1.40 -14.01
N VAL A 84 3.94 1.06 -15.29
CA VAL A 84 4.07 -0.31 -15.77
C VAL A 84 5.44 -0.48 -16.41
N ILE A 85 6.23 -1.41 -15.89
CA ILE A 85 7.55 -1.73 -16.42
C ILE A 85 7.56 -3.20 -16.79
N THR A 86 7.97 -3.47 -18.01
CA THR A 86 8.13 -4.84 -18.43
C THR A 86 9.53 -5.37 -18.15
N ILE A 87 9.60 -6.53 -17.51
CA ILE A 87 10.84 -7.27 -17.31
C ILE A 87 10.89 -8.39 -18.35
N PRO A 88 11.76 -8.30 -19.37
CA PRO A 88 11.98 -9.44 -20.26
C PRO A 88 12.56 -10.59 -19.43
N GLN A 89 11.90 -11.74 -19.41
CA GLN A 89 12.55 -12.94 -18.88
C GLN A 89 13.70 -13.30 -19.82
N VAL A 90 14.93 -13.12 -19.35
CA VAL A 90 16.09 -13.75 -19.95
C VAL A 90 15.92 -15.25 -19.68
N ASN A 91 15.42 -15.99 -20.66
CA ASN A 91 15.50 -17.45 -20.65
C ASN A 91 16.98 -17.81 -20.48
N GLN A 92 17.34 -18.38 -19.33
CA GLN A 92 18.63 -19.04 -19.19
C GLN A 92 18.60 -20.22 -20.16
N THR A 93 19.35 -20.10 -21.25
CA THR A 93 19.56 -21.17 -22.21
C THR A 93 20.21 -22.33 -21.47
N VAL A 94 19.44 -23.38 -21.16
CA VAL A 94 20.02 -24.67 -20.83
C VAL A 94 20.69 -25.15 -22.10
N GLU A 95 22.03 -25.09 -22.13
CA GLU A 95 22.87 -25.57 -23.21
C GLU A 95 22.78 -27.11 -23.28
N SER A 96 21.69 -27.64 -23.83
CA SER A 96 21.64 -29.02 -24.33
C SER A 96 21.92 -28.99 -25.82
N ARG A 97 23.16 -29.34 -26.16
CA ARG A 97 23.61 -29.62 -27.52
C ARG A 97 22.81 -30.77 -28.12
N GLN A 98 22.00 -30.51 -29.14
CA GLN A 98 22.05 -31.26 -30.42
C GLN A 98 21.14 -30.63 -31.48
N PRO A 99 21.51 -30.72 -32.78
CA PRO A 99 20.82 -30.06 -33.87
C PRO A 99 19.81 -31.02 -34.53
N THR A 100 18.61 -30.52 -34.84
CA THR A 100 17.85 -30.88 -36.05
C THR A 100 16.68 -29.89 -36.13
N SER A 101 16.73 -28.99 -37.10
CA SER A 101 15.82 -29.00 -38.26
C SER A 101 14.36 -29.15 -37.87
N ASP A 102 13.63 -28.04 -37.78
CA ASP A 102 12.45 -27.85 -38.61
C ASP A 102 11.91 -26.41 -38.57
N LYS A 103 11.56 -25.93 -39.76
CA LYS A 103 10.83 -24.69 -39.99
C LYS A 103 9.45 -24.83 -39.36
N ASN A 104 9.16 -24.10 -38.28
CA ASN A 104 7.78 -23.86 -37.90
C ASN A 104 7.60 -22.48 -37.28
N LYS A 105 6.52 -21.82 -37.69
CA LYS A 105 6.11 -20.47 -37.27
C LYS A 105 5.90 -20.45 -35.76
N GLN A 106 6.93 -20.12 -35.00
CA GLN A 106 6.81 -19.83 -33.59
C GLN A 106 6.64 -18.32 -33.45
N GLY A 107 5.38 -17.90 -33.33
CA GLY A 107 5.09 -16.62 -32.69
C GLY A 107 5.78 -16.65 -31.34
N THR A 108 6.85 -15.88 -31.21
CA THR A 108 7.65 -15.80 -29.98
C THR A 108 6.79 -15.12 -28.92
N GLN A 109 5.91 -15.89 -28.29
CA GLN A 109 5.18 -15.42 -27.13
C GLN A 109 6.20 -15.35 -26.00
N VAL A 110 6.83 -14.21 -25.79
CA VAL A 110 7.81 -14.06 -24.70
C VAL A 110 7.04 -14.16 -23.39
N SER A 111 7.42 -15.07 -22.50
CA SER A 111 6.92 -15.06 -21.11
C SER A 111 7.33 -13.72 -20.51
N ARG A 112 6.35 -12.87 -20.20
CA ARG A 112 6.60 -11.45 -19.88
C ARG A 112 6.09 -11.20 -18.47
N ILE A 113 7.03 -11.01 -17.54
CA ILE A 113 6.72 -10.56 -16.18
C ILE A 113 6.59 -9.04 -16.25
N VAL A 114 5.45 -8.54 -15.80
CA VAL A 114 5.17 -7.11 -15.76
C VAL A 114 5.19 -6.65 -14.31
N ARG A 115 6.03 -5.66 -14.03
CA ARG A 115 6.06 -4.94 -12.75
C ARG A 115 5.08 -3.78 -12.84
N ILE A 116 4.09 -3.78 -11.99
CA ILE A 116 3.09 -2.71 -11.89
C ILE A 116 3.28 -2.04 -10.55
N ARG A 117 3.56 -0.75 -10.55
CA ARG A 117 3.64 0.06 -9.34
C ARG A 117 2.51 1.05 -9.35
N SER A 118 1.67 1.06 -8.32
CA SER A 118 0.66 2.10 -8.12
C SER A 118 0.98 2.92 -6.87
N GLU A 119 0.83 4.24 -6.97
CA GLU A 119 0.92 5.16 -5.84
C GLU A 119 -0.42 5.84 -5.62
N GLY A 120 -1.06 5.57 -4.49
CA GLY A 120 -2.30 6.21 -4.05
C GLY A 120 -2.00 7.38 -3.13
N ARG A 121 -2.68 8.50 -3.35
CA ARG A 121 -2.44 9.78 -2.66
C ARG A 121 -3.75 10.43 -2.23
N ILE A 122 -3.83 10.84 -0.97
CA ILE A 122 -4.89 11.72 -0.44
C ILE A 122 -4.20 13.01 0.04
N PRO A 123 -4.44 14.15 -0.64
CA PRO A 123 -3.89 15.43 -0.21
C PRO A 123 -4.31 15.75 1.25
N PRO A 124 -3.42 16.36 2.06
CA PRO A 124 -2.15 16.97 1.67
C PRO A 124 -0.89 16.10 1.90
N ARG A 125 -0.96 14.97 2.62
CA ARG A 125 0.25 14.25 3.08
C ARG A 125 0.20 12.73 3.01
N ALA A 126 -0.96 12.13 2.77
CA ALA A 126 -1.08 10.69 2.81
C ALA A 126 -0.71 10.09 1.45
N ARG A 127 0.24 9.17 1.44
CA ARG A 127 0.68 8.43 0.25
C ARG A 127 0.97 6.99 0.61
N LYS A 128 0.64 6.07 -0.28
CA LYS A 128 1.01 4.65 -0.18
C LYS A 128 1.32 4.14 -1.56
N SER A 129 2.42 3.41 -1.71
CA SER A 129 2.77 2.74 -2.96
C SER A 129 2.67 1.24 -2.80
N ILE A 130 2.15 0.57 -3.82
CA ILE A 130 2.06 -0.88 -3.92
C ILE A 130 2.75 -1.28 -5.21
N GLU A 131 3.55 -2.33 -5.16
CA GLU A 131 4.22 -2.92 -6.31
C GLU A 131 3.84 -4.39 -6.43
N ILE A 132 3.48 -4.80 -7.63
CA ILE A 132 3.18 -6.20 -7.94
C ILE A 132 3.99 -6.68 -9.13
N LEU A 133 4.35 -7.96 -9.08
CA LEU A 133 4.87 -8.69 -10.24
C LEU A 133 3.74 -9.56 -10.78
N TYR A 134 3.37 -9.34 -12.04
CA TYR A 134 2.32 -10.07 -12.72
C TYR A 134 2.87 -10.91 -13.88
N ASP A 135 2.58 -12.19 -13.88
CA ASP A 135 2.85 -13.08 -15.01
C ASP A 135 1.66 -13.05 -15.98
N THR A 136 1.90 -12.44 -17.15
CA THR A 136 0.90 -12.28 -18.21
C THR A 136 0.45 -13.60 -18.84
N ARG A 137 1.24 -14.68 -18.75
CA ARG A 137 0.87 -16.00 -19.27
C ARG A 137 0.01 -16.78 -18.30
N GLN A 138 0.42 -16.82 -17.04
CA GLN A 138 -0.30 -17.56 -15.99
C GLN A 138 -1.51 -16.79 -15.47
N LYS A 139 -1.64 -15.51 -15.86
CA LYS A 139 -2.63 -14.57 -15.33
C LYS A 139 -2.62 -14.56 -13.80
N LYS A 140 -1.42 -14.53 -13.24
CA LYS A 140 -1.21 -14.70 -11.80
C LYS A 140 -0.23 -13.67 -11.27
N ILE A 141 -0.55 -13.16 -10.09
CA ILE A 141 0.36 -12.32 -9.29
C ILE A 141 1.44 -13.23 -8.71
N VAL A 142 2.69 -12.94 -9.07
CA VAL A 142 3.89 -13.65 -8.63
C VAL A 142 4.38 -13.11 -7.30
N ASP A 143 4.33 -11.78 -7.14
CA ASP A 143 4.81 -11.09 -5.95
C ASP A 143 3.96 -9.85 -5.66
N TRP A 144 3.84 -9.52 -4.38
CA TRP A 144 3.08 -8.38 -3.86
C TRP A 144 3.88 -7.70 -2.75
N SER A 145 4.22 -6.44 -2.97
CA SER A 145 5.04 -5.62 -2.07
C SER A 145 4.35 -4.27 -1.78
N GLU A 146 4.42 -3.81 -0.53
CA GLU A 146 3.75 -2.60 -0.04
C GLU A 146 4.69 -1.68 0.76
#